data_AF-A0A7W5V1Y7-F1
#
_entry.id   AF-A0A7W5V1Y7-F1
#
_cell.length_a   1.000
_cell.length_b   1.000
_cell.length_c   1.000
_cell.angle_alpha   90.00
_cell.angle_beta   90.00
_cell.angle_gamma   90.00
#
_symmetry.space_group_name_H-M   'P 1'
#
loop_
_entity.id
_entity.type
_entity.pdbx_description
1 polymer ?
#
loop_
_entity_poly.entity_id
_entity_poly.type
_entity_poly.pdbx_seq_one_letter_code
_entity_poly.pdbx_strand_id
1 'polypeptide(L)'
;MPNIGVPEILMLLTIVGIIAAIIAAIAISAGKAARGRTPHPMTTPTTPAELEHQLQALVNEGKTILAIKILRQHTGLSLQDAKTAVDGMRAGRRLIDHPAMTRLPQPPPRLHQADLATRVRELKAAGREQQAVHLVIGETGMTQGEAQTFVQAL
;
A
#
# COMPACT_ATOMS: atom_id res chain seq x y z
N MET A 1 -35.60 34.22 4.39
CA MET A 1 -34.23 34.47 4.88
C MET A 1 -33.94 33.39 5.90
N PRO A 2 -33.11 32.37 5.61
CA PRO A 2 -32.79 31.35 6.60
C PRO A 2 -31.99 32.02 7.74
N ASN A 3 -32.61 32.13 8.91
CA ASN A 3 -31.98 32.60 10.13
C ASN A 3 -31.02 31.52 10.61
N ILE A 4 -29.73 31.68 10.28
CA ILE A 4 -28.65 30.93 10.92
C ILE A 4 -28.66 31.35 12.39
N GLY A 5 -29.23 30.51 13.24
CA GLY A 5 -29.34 30.81 14.66
C GLY A 5 -27.95 30.90 15.28
N VAL A 6 -27.75 31.84 16.21
CA VAL A 6 -26.60 31.86 17.13
C VAL A 6 -26.21 30.46 17.67
N PRO A 7 -27.15 29.51 17.97
CA PRO A 7 -26.77 28.14 18.33
C PRO A 7 -26.07 27.31 17.23
N GLU A 8 -26.41 27.50 15.94
CA GLU A 8 -25.78 26.75 14.83
C GLU A 8 -24.33 27.18 14.60
N ILE A 9 -24.03 28.47 14.77
CA ILE A 9 -22.67 29.01 14.65
C ILE A 9 -21.76 28.44 15.76
N LEU A 10 -22.32 28.26 16.96
CA LEU A 10 -21.60 27.71 18.11
C LEU A 10 -21.33 26.21 17.94
N MET A 11 -22.25 25.47 17.32
CA MET A 11 -22.05 24.08 16.93
C MET A 11 -20.98 23.93 15.84
N LEU A 12 -20.96 24.82 14.84
CA LEU A 12 -19.97 24.78 13.77
C LEU A 12 -18.55 25.10 14.28
N LEU A 13 -18.41 26.08 15.18
CA LEU A 13 -17.13 26.44 15.79
C LEU A 13 -16.53 25.31 16.65
N THR A 14 -17.37 24.60 17.41
CA THR A 14 -16.91 23.47 18.23
C THR A 14 -16.46 22.29 17.37
N ILE A 15 -17.19 21.98 16.29
CA ILE A 15 -16.83 20.94 15.33
C ILE A 15 -15.49 21.25 14.65
N VAL A 16 -15.29 22.49 14.19
CA VAL A 16 -14.04 22.92 13.54
C VAL A 16 -12.86 22.86 14.52
N GLY A 17 -13.05 23.27 15.77
CA GLY A 17 -12.02 23.19 16.81
C GLY A 17 -11.59 21.75 17.12
N ILE A 18 -12.55 20.83 17.21
CA ILE A 18 -12.28 19.39 17.43
C ILE A 18 -11.52 18.80 16.24
N ILE A 19 -11.93 19.12 15.01
CA ILE A 19 -11.24 18.65 13.79
C ILE A 19 -9.81 19.17 13.74
N ALA A 20 -9.58 20.46 14.06
CA ALA A 20 -8.24 21.04 14.10
C ALA A 20 -7.35 20.40 15.17
N ALA A 21 -7.90 20.11 16.36
CA ALA A 21 -7.18 19.42 17.43
C ALA A 21 -6.80 17.98 17.05
N ILE A 22 -7.69 17.26 16.35
CA ILE A 22 -7.43 15.92 15.83
C ILE A 22 -6.33 15.96 14.76
N ILE A 23 -6.38 16.91 13.82
CA ILE A 23 -5.34 17.08 12.79
C ILE A 23 -3.98 17.40 13.43
N ALA A 24 -3.95 18.29 14.43
CA ALA A 24 -2.74 18.64 15.16
C ALA A 24 -2.17 17.44 15.95
N ALA A 25 -3.02 16.65 16.60
CA ALA A 25 -2.61 15.43 17.31
C ALA A 25 -2.02 14.38 16.36
N ILE A 26 -2.61 14.21 15.17
CA ILE A 26 -2.09 13.31 14.14
C ILE A 26 -0.73 13.82 13.61
N ALA A 27 -0.58 15.14 13.40
CA ALA A 27 0.67 15.74 12.92
C ALA A 27 1.83 15.58 13.92
N ILE A 28 1.56 15.66 15.22
CA ILE A 28 2.58 15.50 16.27
C ILE A 28 3.07 14.03 16.36
N SER A 29 2.26 13.06 15.96
CA SER A 29 2.63 11.64 15.98
C SER A 29 3.64 11.22 14.88
N ALA A 30 3.90 12.06 13.88
CA ALA A 30 4.80 11.76 12.77
C ALA A 30 6.26 12.23 12.96
N GLY A 31 6.54 12.99 14.04
CA GLY A 31 7.77 13.78 14.16
C GLY A 31 8.92 13.19 14.99
N LYS A 32 8.83 11.97 15.54
CA LYS A 32 9.85 11.48 16.50
C LYS A 32 10.27 10.03 16.31
N ALA A 33 10.76 9.67 15.12
CA ALA A 33 11.37 8.36 14.88
C ALA A 33 12.65 8.41 14.02
N ALA A 34 13.39 9.54 14.06
CA ALA A 34 14.62 9.72 13.29
C ALA A 34 15.87 9.99 14.16
N ARG A 35 15.91 9.47 15.40
CA ARG A 35 17.12 9.49 16.24
C ARG A 35 17.38 8.10 16.81
N GLY A 36 18.25 7.36 16.14
CA GLY A 36 18.66 6.01 16.55
C GLY A 36 19.07 5.11 15.39
N ARG A 37 19.82 5.62 14.41
CA ARG A 37 20.58 4.76 13.50
C ARG A 37 21.83 4.30 14.24
N THR A 38 21.76 3.16 14.93
CA THR A 38 22.94 2.31 15.11
C THR A 38 23.11 1.52 13.81
N PRO A 39 24.24 1.66 13.10
CA PRO A 39 24.53 0.84 11.93
C PRO A 39 24.71 -0.61 12.40
N HIS A 40 23.71 -1.45 12.15
CA HIS A 40 23.94 -2.89 12.20
C HIS A 40 24.57 -3.29 10.86
N PRO A 41 25.66 -4.09 10.86
CA PRO A 41 26.30 -4.55 9.65
C PRO A 41 25.25 -5.22 8.76
N MET A 42 25.17 -4.76 7.52
CA MET A 42 24.24 -5.26 6.51
C MET A 42 24.69 -6.67 6.08
N THR A 43 24.38 -7.68 6.88
CA THR A 43 24.16 -9.02 6.36
C THR A 43 22.74 -9.03 5.82
N THR A 44 22.60 -8.83 4.51
CA THR A 44 21.35 -9.19 3.84
C THR A 44 21.08 -10.66 4.16
N PRO A 45 19.96 -11.00 4.82
CA PRO A 45 19.67 -12.38 5.16
C PRO A 45 19.58 -13.19 3.87
N THR A 46 20.54 -14.11 3.69
CA THR A 46 20.66 -14.96 2.50
C THR A 46 19.69 -16.15 2.55
N THR A 47 19.16 -16.48 3.74
CA THR A 47 18.23 -17.60 3.96
C THR A 47 16.93 -17.13 4.63
N PRO A 48 15.79 -17.81 4.37
CA PRO A 48 14.52 -17.50 5.03
C PRO A 48 14.57 -17.59 6.56
N ALA A 49 15.37 -18.53 7.10
CA ALA A 49 15.55 -18.71 8.54
C ALA A 49 16.32 -17.55 9.19
N GLU A 50 17.33 -17.00 8.51
CA GLU A 50 18.06 -15.81 8.99
C GLU A 50 17.16 -14.57 8.97
N LEU A 51 16.34 -14.44 7.91
CA LEU A 51 15.34 -13.38 7.80
C LEU A 51 14.36 -13.44 8.98
N GLU A 52 13.85 -14.62 9.33
CA GLU A 52 13.00 -14.80 10.50
C GLU A 52 13.66 -14.34 11.80
N HIS A 53 14.91 -14.75 12.03
CA HIS A 53 15.62 -14.42 13.25
C HIS A 53 15.85 -12.91 13.39
N GLN A 54 16.22 -12.25 12.29
CA GLN A 54 16.35 -10.79 12.22
C GLN A 54 15.02 -10.09 12.46
N LEU A 55 13.93 -10.58 11.86
CA LEU A 55 12.59 -10.05 12.10
C LEU A 55 12.14 -10.22 13.55
N GLN A 56 12.46 -11.35 14.18
CA GLN A 56 12.11 -11.62 15.58
C GLN A 56 12.84 -10.67 16.52
N ALA A 57 14.13 -10.41 16.28
CA ALA A 57 14.90 -9.42 17.03
C ALA A 57 14.24 -8.04 16.94
N LEU A 58 13.85 -7.61 15.72
CA LEU A 58 13.18 -6.32 15.50
C LEU A 58 11.81 -6.22 16.17
N VAL A 59 11.04 -7.31 16.19
CA VAL A 59 9.75 -7.37 16.89
C VAL A 59 9.95 -7.26 18.40
N ASN A 60 10.94 -7.97 18.95
CA ASN A 60 11.28 -7.94 20.37
C ASN A 60 11.80 -6.55 20.81
N GLU A 61 12.53 -5.85 19.93
CA GLU A 61 12.97 -4.47 20.13
C GLU A 61 11.84 -3.43 19.97
N GLY A 62 10.60 -3.85 19.65
CA GLY A 62 9.47 -2.95 19.40
C GLY A 62 9.54 -2.19 18.07
N LYS A 63 10.47 -2.55 17.18
CA LYS A 63 10.70 -1.93 15.86
C LYS A 63 9.82 -2.55 14.77
N THR A 64 8.52 -2.68 15.03
CA THR A 64 7.54 -3.34 14.14
C THR A 64 7.51 -2.76 12.72
N ILE A 65 7.63 -1.44 12.57
CA ILE A 65 7.63 -0.78 11.27
C ILE A 65 8.86 -1.18 10.43
N LEU A 66 10.02 -1.32 11.09
CA LEU A 66 11.26 -1.73 10.42
C LEU A 66 11.19 -3.21 10.02
N ALA A 67 10.63 -4.06 10.88
CA ALA A 67 10.36 -5.46 10.58
C ALA A 67 9.46 -5.61 9.34
N ILE A 68 8.34 -4.88 9.29
CA ILE A 68 7.44 -4.87 8.12
C ILE A 68 8.19 -4.42 6.87
N LYS A 69 9.02 -3.37 6.98
CA LYS A 69 9.80 -2.86 5.84
C LYS A 69 10.77 -3.91 5.28
N ILE A 70 11.55 -4.57 6.16
CA ILE A 70 12.51 -5.61 5.76
C ILE A 70 11.79 -6.81 5.16
N LEU A 71 10.69 -7.25 5.78
CA LEU A 71 9.88 -8.35 5.26
C LEU A 71 9.38 -8.05 3.86
N ARG A 72 8.82 -6.86 3.62
CA ARG A 72 8.36 -6.43 2.28
C ARG A 72 9.49 -6.36 1.25
N GLN A 73 10.67 -5.90 1.65
CA GLN A 73 11.81 -5.80 0.74
C GLN A 73 12.33 -7.19 0.33
N HIS A 74 12.31 -8.16 1.24
CA HIS A 74 12.80 -9.52 0.97
C HIS A 74 11.75 -10.45 0.34
N THR A 75 10.46 -10.27 0.65
CA THR A 75 9.39 -11.18 0.22
C THR A 75 8.47 -10.59 -0.84
N GLY A 76 8.49 -9.27 -1.06
CA GLY A 76 7.57 -8.59 -1.96
C GLY A 76 6.12 -8.55 -1.46
N LEU A 77 5.86 -8.92 -0.20
CA LEU A 77 4.52 -8.95 0.36
C LEU A 77 3.86 -7.55 0.36
N SER A 78 2.54 -7.55 0.22
CA SER A 78 1.72 -6.36 0.40
C SER A 78 1.85 -5.84 1.82
N LEU A 79 1.60 -4.54 2.02
CA LEU A 79 1.71 -3.93 3.34
C LEU A 79 0.82 -4.62 4.38
N GLN A 80 -0.38 -5.04 3.98
CA GLN A 80 -1.32 -5.76 4.82
C GLN A 80 -0.81 -7.15 5.22
N ASP A 81 -0.29 -7.93 4.26
CA ASP A 81 0.26 -9.26 4.51
C ASP A 81 1.50 -9.18 5.39
N ALA A 82 2.41 -8.25 5.10
CA ALA A 82 3.61 -8.04 5.90
C ALA A 82 3.28 -7.59 7.33
N LYS A 83 2.28 -6.72 7.51
CA LYS A 83 1.79 -6.35 8.84
C LYS A 83 1.22 -7.56 9.58
N THR A 84 0.38 -8.35 8.92
CA THR A 84 -0.24 -9.54 9.52
C THR A 84 0.81 -10.57 9.93
N ALA A 85 1.84 -10.77 9.11
CA ALA A 85 2.95 -11.65 9.40
C ALA A 85 3.74 -11.19 10.65
N VAL A 86 4.12 -9.91 10.70
CA VAL A 86 4.86 -9.34 11.83
C VAL A 86 4.02 -9.29 13.12
N ASP A 87 2.72 -9.03 13.00
CA ASP A 87 1.78 -9.10 14.14
C ASP A 87 1.66 -10.54 14.67
N GLY A 88 1.64 -11.53 13.78
CA GLY A 88 1.75 -12.94 14.13
C GLY A 88 3.01 -13.27 14.93
N MET A 89 4.17 -12.73 14.52
CA MET A 89 5.43 -12.90 15.28
C MET A 89 5.37 -12.30 16.67
N ARG A 90 4.70 -11.16 16.81
CA ARG A 90 4.47 -10.52 18.10
C ARG A 90 3.60 -11.39 19.01
N ALA A 91 2.66 -12.14 18.43
CA ALA A 91 1.85 -13.13 19.13
C ALA A 91 2.56 -14.49 19.32
N GLY A 92 3.86 -14.61 18.99
CA GLY A 92 4.64 -15.84 19.16
C GLY A 92 4.48 -16.87 18.04
N ARG A 93 3.83 -16.51 16.93
CA ARG A 93 3.73 -17.38 15.73
C ARG A 93 4.98 -17.24 14.87
N ARG A 94 5.48 -18.35 14.32
CA ARG A 94 6.60 -18.31 13.36
C ARG A 94 6.14 -17.74 12.02
N LEU A 95 7.03 -17.09 11.28
CA LEU A 95 6.69 -16.55 9.97
C LEU A 95 6.50 -17.66 8.93
N ILE A 96 7.21 -18.79 9.04
CA ILE A 96 7.05 -19.93 8.11
C ILE A 96 5.62 -20.49 8.14
N ASP A 97 4.94 -20.40 9.29
CA ASP A 97 3.54 -20.82 9.46
C ASP A 97 2.54 -19.83 8.84
N HIS A 98 3.02 -18.68 8.35
CA HIS A 98 2.17 -17.67 7.77
C HIS A 98 1.75 -18.07 6.34
N PRO A 99 0.43 -18.07 6.01
CA PRO A 99 -0.07 -18.52 4.72
C PRO A 99 0.47 -17.70 3.53
N ALA A 100 1.00 -16.51 3.77
CA ALA A 100 1.65 -15.72 2.72
C ALA A 100 3.08 -16.21 2.39
N MET A 101 3.77 -16.92 3.30
CA MET A 101 5.07 -17.54 3.04
C MET A 101 4.93 -18.92 2.38
N THR A 102 3.87 -19.67 2.70
CA THR A 102 3.56 -20.96 2.07
C THR A 102 3.18 -20.83 0.58
N ARG A 103 2.93 -19.60 0.09
CA ARG A 103 2.57 -19.28 -1.32
C ARG A 103 3.74 -18.85 -2.23
N LEU A 104 4.99 -19.15 -1.90
CA LEU A 104 6.07 -18.99 -2.89
C LEU A 104 5.93 -20.13 -3.93
N PRO A 105 5.80 -19.86 -5.25
CA PRO A 105 6.55 -18.84 -5.99
C PRO A 105 5.71 -18.09 -7.04
N GLN A 106 5.56 -16.76 -6.95
CA GLN A 106 5.48 -15.93 -8.15
C GLN A 106 6.17 -14.59 -7.92
N PRO A 107 6.93 -14.06 -8.91
CA PRO A 107 7.32 -12.65 -8.91
C PRO A 107 6.07 -11.82 -8.60
N PRO A 108 6.21 -10.71 -7.85
CA PRO A 108 5.05 -9.96 -7.37
C PRO A 108 4.07 -9.78 -8.52
N PRO A 109 2.78 -10.13 -8.37
CA PRO A 109 1.80 -9.60 -9.31
C PRO A 109 2.06 -8.11 -9.29
N ARG A 110 2.47 -7.55 -10.43
CA ARG A 110 2.70 -6.12 -10.55
C ARG A 110 1.33 -5.48 -10.29
N LEU A 111 1.03 -5.23 -9.03
CA LEU A 111 -0.18 -4.57 -8.53
C LEU A 111 -0.05 -3.06 -8.76
N HIS A 112 0.44 -2.69 -9.94
CA HIS A 112 0.15 -1.41 -10.52
C HIS A 112 -0.60 -1.76 -11.78
N GLN A 113 -1.94 -1.78 -11.68
CA GLN A 113 -2.80 -1.50 -12.83
C GLN A 113 -2.49 -2.43 -14.03
N ALA A 114 -3.08 -3.64 -14.09
CA ALA A 114 -2.89 -4.60 -15.19
C ALA A 114 -2.53 -3.90 -16.51
N ASP A 115 -1.38 -4.22 -17.11
CA ASP A 115 -0.81 -3.47 -18.26
C ASP A 115 -1.91 -2.99 -19.22
N LEU A 116 -1.93 -1.70 -19.58
CA LEU A 116 -3.03 -1.09 -20.35
C LEU A 116 -3.35 -1.92 -21.61
N ALA A 117 -2.33 -2.51 -22.24
CA ALA A 117 -2.49 -3.40 -23.38
C ALA A 117 -3.28 -4.68 -23.05
N THR A 118 -3.04 -5.29 -21.89
CA THR A 118 -3.77 -6.47 -21.42
C THR A 118 -5.25 -6.14 -21.20
N ARG A 119 -5.55 -5.04 -20.50
CA ARG A 119 -6.94 -4.59 -20.29
C ARG A 119 -7.66 -4.27 -21.61
N VAL A 120 -6.95 -3.66 -22.56
CA VAL A 120 -7.48 -3.34 -23.89
C VAL A 120 -7.76 -4.61 -24.70
N ARG A 121 -6.87 -5.61 -24.67
CA ARG A 121 -7.10 -6.90 -25.33
C ARG A 121 -8.31 -7.64 -24.76
N GLU A 122 -8.48 -7.64 -23.44
CA GLU A 122 -9.65 -8.27 -22.79
C GLU A 122 -10.96 -7.61 -23.22
N LEU A 123 -11.00 -6.27 -23.23
CA LEU A 123 -12.16 -5.53 -23.69
C LEU A 123 -12.46 -5.77 -25.18
N LYS A 124 -11.42 -5.87 -26.02
CA LYS A 124 -11.56 -6.21 -27.44
C LYS A 124 -12.09 -7.64 -27.64
N ALA A 125 -11.53 -8.62 -26.92
CA ALA A 125 -12.00 -10.02 -26.95
C ALA A 125 -13.46 -10.17 -26.46
N ALA A 126 -13.90 -9.30 -25.55
CA ALA A 126 -15.28 -9.24 -25.09
C ALA A 126 -16.23 -8.47 -26.06
N GLY A 127 -15.75 -7.99 -27.21
CA GLY A 127 -16.53 -7.19 -28.17
C GLY A 127 -16.81 -5.75 -27.67
N ARG A 128 -16.13 -5.29 -26.63
CA ARG A 128 -16.32 -3.99 -25.99
C ARG A 128 -15.28 -2.97 -26.46
N GLU A 129 -15.08 -2.88 -27.77
CA GLU A 129 -14.03 -2.04 -28.36
C GLU A 129 -14.16 -0.55 -28.02
N GLN A 130 -15.39 -0.03 -27.96
CA GLN A 130 -15.64 1.37 -27.58
C GLN A 130 -15.19 1.67 -26.14
N GLN A 131 -15.37 0.71 -25.22
CA GLN A 131 -14.89 0.86 -23.83
C GLN A 131 -13.37 0.80 -23.75
N ALA A 132 -12.73 0.00 -24.62
CA ALA A 132 -11.28 -0.04 -24.72
C ALA A 132 -10.70 1.29 -25.22
N VAL A 133 -11.33 1.90 -26.22
CA VAL A 133 -10.95 3.23 -26.73
C VAL A 133 -11.07 4.29 -25.63
N HIS A 134 -12.19 4.32 -24.89
CA HIS A 134 -12.39 5.27 -23.80
C HIS A 134 -11.37 5.07 -22.67
N LEU A 135 -11.04 3.82 -22.34
CA LEU A 135 -10.02 3.50 -21.35
C LEU A 135 -8.65 4.05 -21.76
N VAL A 136 -8.26 3.87 -23.04
CA VAL A 136 -7.00 4.39 -23.56
C VAL A 136 -6.97 5.92 -23.49
N ILE A 137 -8.02 6.60 -23.96
CA ILE A 137 -8.12 8.07 -23.91
C ILE A 137 -8.01 8.57 -22.47
N GLY A 138 -8.73 7.95 -21.52
CA GLY A 138 -8.75 8.38 -20.13
C GLY A 138 -7.40 8.20 -19.40
N GLU A 139 -6.64 7.17 -19.76
CA GLU A 139 -5.37 6.86 -19.10
C GLU A 139 -4.15 7.49 -19.78
N THR A 140 -4.20 7.73 -21.11
CA THR A 140 -3.05 8.25 -21.88
C THR A 140 -3.24 9.67 -22.39
N GLY A 141 -4.48 10.18 -22.45
CA GLY A 141 -4.80 11.45 -23.09
C GLY A 141 -4.75 11.44 -24.62
N MET A 142 -4.65 10.25 -25.26
CA MET A 142 -4.69 10.10 -26.72
C MET A 142 -5.98 10.62 -27.32
N THR A 143 -5.92 11.08 -28.57
CA THR A 143 -7.13 11.42 -29.32
C THR A 143 -7.92 10.16 -29.70
N GLN A 144 -9.21 10.31 -30.01
CA GLN A 144 -10.06 9.19 -30.38
C GLN A 144 -9.49 8.36 -31.54
N GLY A 145 -8.94 9.01 -32.56
CA GLY A 145 -8.33 8.33 -33.70
C GLY A 145 -7.09 7.51 -33.30
N GLU A 146 -6.20 8.10 -32.50
CA GLU A 146 -4.98 7.43 -32.02
C GLU A 146 -5.31 6.25 -31.09
N ALA A 147 -6.28 6.43 -30.20
CA ALA A 147 -6.75 5.36 -29.33
C ALA A 147 -7.37 4.21 -30.12
N GLN A 148 -8.12 4.52 -31.19
CA GLN A 148 -8.70 3.49 -32.06
C GLN A 148 -7.62 2.72 -32.83
N THR A 149 -6.58 3.39 -33.31
CA THR A 149 -5.42 2.73 -33.93
C THR A 149 -4.68 1.84 -32.94
N PHE A 150 -4.49 2.32 -31.70
CA PHE A 150 -3.87 1.54 -30.63
C PHE A 150 -4.66 0.26 -30.32
N VAL A 151 -5.98 0.34 -30.16
CA VAL A 151 -6.86 -0.82 -29.92
C VAL A 151 -6.86 -1.79 -31.11
N GLN A 152 -6.83 -1.28 -32.35
CA GLN A 152 -6.75 -2.12 -33.55
C GLN A 152 -5.44 -2.88 -33.65
N ALA A 153 -4.32 -2.27 -33.23
CA ALA A 153 -2.98 -2.87 -33.26
C ALA A 153 -2.75 -3.95 -32.18
N LEU A 154 -3.67 -4.09 -31.21
CA LEU A 154 -3.59 -5.00 -30.07
C LEU A 154 -4.26 -6.35 -30.28
#